data_AF-A0A4U2EC60-F1
#
_entry.id   AF-A0A4U2EC60-F1
#
_cell.length_a   1.000
_cell.length_b   1.000
_cell.length_c   1.000
_cell.angle_alpha   90.00
_cell.angle_beta   90.00
_cell.angle_gamma   90.00
#
_symmetry.space_group_name_H-M   'P 1'
#
loop_
_entity.id
_entity.type
_entity.pdbx_description
1 polymer ?
#
loop_
_entity_poly.entity_id
_entity_poly.type
_entity_poly.pdbx_seq_one_letter_code
_entity_poly.pdbx_strand_id
1 'polypeptide(L)'
;MSRWIVNSSLLASLVSHSAFAEEQDECHSQPLEDTRVEKAYHYLNSKFCQPAIWFDNFFVDDRITEDARAGTSVRWYNDFIYSEGGLVDYSTKLKARLHLPFVSKRLKLIYESVSDEEFLDFFPQDSEELESALGLRYDAYAKGYSSFNIKATLQPRIEARYLFTYPLTTDAVFRLTQRVYQEKQETGEISDIDFDLSLSDDFLARWSSFAGYNDDLKG
;
A
#
# COMPACT_ATOMS: atom_id res chain seq x y z
N MET A 1 2.23 -24.81 -16.78
CA MET A 1 1.11 -25.65 -16.27
C MET A 1 0.21 -24.66 -15.57
N SER A 2 -1.03 -24.46 -16.01
CA SER A 2 -1.85 -23.40 -15.42
C SER A 2 -2.20 -23.70 -13.96
N ARG A 3 -1.82 -22.82 -13.03
CA ARG A 3 -2.14 -22.92 -11.59
C ARG A 3 -3.24 -21.91 -11.25
N TRP A 4 -4.23 -22.37 -10.49
CA TRP A 4 -5.34 -21.55 -9.99
C TRP A 4 -5.29 -21.53 -8.47
N ILE A 5 -5.38 -20.35 -7.86
CA ILE A 5 -5.46 -20.18 -6.41
C ILE A 5 -6.67 -19.29 -6.11
N VAL A 6 -7.53 -19.75 -5.22
CA VAL A 6 -8.70 -18.97 -4.75
C VAL A 6 -8.72 -19.04 -3.24
N ASN A 7 -8.78 -17.89 -2.58
CA ASN A 7 -8.87 -17.80 -1.13
C ASN A 7 -9.88 -16.72 -0.73
N SER A 8 -10.62 -16.95 0.35
CA SER A 8 -11.53 -15.96 0.92
C SER A 8 -11.34 -15.94 2.44
N SER A 9 -11.14 -14.74 2.97
CA SER A 9 -11.00 -14.52 4.39
C SER A 9 -12.02 -13.47 4.87
N LEU A 10 -12.55 -13.70 6.07
CA LEU A 10 -13.40 -12.76 6.77
C LEU A 10 -12.70 -12.41 8.08
N LEU A 11 -12.35 -11.14 8.26
CA LEU A 11 -11.72 -10.65 9.48
C LEU A 11 -12.65 -9.61 10.11
N ALA A 12 -13.09 -9.90 11.33
CA ALA A 12 -13.74 -8.94 12.20
C ALA A 12 -12.67 -8.42 13.17
N SER A 13 -12.32 -7.14 13.07
CA SER A 13 -11.32 -6.53 13.93
C SER A 13 -11.96 -5.45 14.81
N LEU A 14 -11.58 -5.47 16.09
CA LEU A 14 -11.79 -4.36 17.02
C LEU A 14 -10.71 -3.33 16.72
N VAL A 15 -11.05 -2.31 15.92
CA VAL A 15 -10.15 -1.19 15.64
C VAL A 15 -10.88 0.09 15.99
N SER A 16 -10.47 0.72 17.08
CA SER A 16 -10.84 2.11 17.35
C SER A 16 -10.03 3.00 16.42
N HIS A 17 -10.64 3.55 15.35
CA HIS A 17 -10.02 4.62 14.55
C HIS A 17 -11.04 5.69 14.15
N SER A 18 -10.57 6.93 14.26
CA SER A 18 -11.22 8.20 13.99
C SER A 18 -11.47 8.45 12.51
N ALA A 19 -12.58 9.15 12.25
CA ALA A 19 -13.13 9.56 10.96
C ALA A 19 -12.13 9.94 9.85
N PHE A 20 -12.43 9.48 8.63
CA PHE A 20 -11.80 9.93 7.39
C PHE A 20 -12.27 11.35 7.04
N ALA A 21 -11.32 12.27 6.90
CA ALA A 21 -11.56 13.61 6.38
C ALA A 21 -11.34 13.68 4.86
N GLU A 22 -12.19 14.48 4.22
CA GLU A 22 -12.32 14.72 2.79
C GLU A 22 -11.06 15.36 2.16
N GLU A 23 -10.90 15.08 0.87
CA GLU A 23 -9.74 15.39 0.03
C GLU A 23 -9.57 16.90 -0.23
N GLN A 24 -8.71 17.57 0.54
CA GLN A 24 -8.09 18.84 0.17
C GLN A 24 -6.57 18.80 0.37
N ASP A 25 -5.82 19.42 -0.55
CA ASP A 25 -4.35 19.53 -0.49
C ASP A 25 -3.92 20.60 0.54
N GLU A 26 -4.25 20.37 1.83
CA GLU A 26 -4.12 21.37 2.89
C GLU A 26 -2.67 21.79 3.18
N CYS A 27 -1.68 20.90 2.96
CA CYS A 27 -0.28 21.18 3.27
C CYS A 27 0.38 22.24 2.38
N HIS A 28 -0.30 22.67 1.31
CA HIS A 28 0.20 23.66 0.35
C HIS A 28 -0.72 24.88 0.21
N SER A 29 -1.46 25.24 1.27
CA SER A 29 -2.17 26.52 1.34
C SER A 29 -1.19 27.70 1.29
N GLN A 30 -1.65 28.89 0.92
CA GLN A 30 -0.88 30.14 1.02
C GLN A 30 -1.35 30.94 2.25
N PRO A 31 -0.48 31.73 2.90
CA PRO A 31 -0.90 32.57 4.02
C PRO A 31 -1.99 33.56 3.55
N LEU A 32 -3.08 33.64 4.31
CA LEU A 32 -4.23 34.48 3.98
C LEU A 32 -3.92 35.97 4.15
N GLU A 33 -2.97 36.31 5.03
CA GLU A 33 -2.56 37.68 5.33
C GLU A 33 -1.02 37.83 5.40
N ASP A 34 -0.51 39.01 5.03
CA ASP A 34 0.92 39.35 5.05
C ASP A 34 1.42 39.79 6.44
N THR A 35 0.98 39.11 7.50
CA THR A 35 1.43 39.40 8.87
C THR A 35 2.54 38.44 9.29
N ARG A 36 3.45 38.89 10.17
CA ARG A 36 4.58 38.05 10.63
C ARG A 36 4.12 36.82 11.42
N VAL A 37 3.01 36.95 12.14
CA VAL A 37 2.40 35.87 12.92
C VAL A 37 1.77 34.83 11.99
N GLU A 38 1.04 35.27 10.97
CA GLU A 38 0.44 34.39 9.95
C GLU A 38 1.52 33.64 9.16
N LYS A 39 2.61 34.30 8.80
CA LYS A 39 3.77 33.64 8.16
C LYS A 39 4.44 32.60 9.07
N ALA A 40 4.56 32.88 10.37
CA ALA A 40 5.15 31.93 11.31
C ALA A 40 4.22 30.72 11.51
N TYR A 41 2.92 30.96 11.66
CA TYR A 41 1.89 29.92 11.73
C TYR A 41 1.90 29.04 10.47
N HIS A 42 1.90 29.67 9.29
CA HIS A 42 1.96 28.98 8.00
C HIS A 42 3.26 28.18 7.81
N TYR A 43 4.40 28.75 8.19
CA TYR A 43 5.69 28.06 8.14
C TYR A 43 5.68 26.81 9.03
N LEU A 44 5.19 26.92 10.26
CA LEU A 44 5.09 25.77 11.16
C LEU A 44 4.11 24.74 10.60
N ASN A 45 2.92 25.16 10.17
CA ASN A 45 1.91 24.25 9.65
C ASN A 45 2.42 23.50 8.40
N SER A 46 3.02 24.19 7.44
CA SER A 46 3.59 23.56 6.23
C SER A 46 4.76 22.60 6.54
N LYS A 47 5.54 22.86 7.60
CA LYS A 47 6.64 21.97 8.03
C LYS A 47 6.17 20.74 8.79
N PHE A 48 5.09 20.85 9.57
CA PHE A 48 4.55 19.76 10.38
C PHE A 48 3.43 18.96 9.70
N CYS A 49 2.81 19.50 8.64
CA CYS A 49 1.73 18.83 7.92
C CYS A 49 2.18 17.53 7.24
N GLN A 50 3.33 17.53 6.54
CA GLN A 50 3.85 16.29 5.93
C GLN A 50 4.27 15.22 6.96
N PRO A 51 4.99 15.55 8.05
CA PRO A 51 5.22 14.62 9.14
C PRO A 51 3.95 14.06 9.79
N ALA A 52 2.92 14.87 9.98
CA ALA A 52 1.64 14.43 10.53
C ALA A 52 0.94 13.43 9.59
N ILE A 53 0.81 13.78 8.30
CA ILE A 53 0.27 12.87 7.28
C ILE A 53 1.10 11.58 7.20
N TRP A 54 2.43 11.67 7.31
CA TRP A 54 3.29 10.49 7.32
C TRP A 54 3.03 9.60 8.54
N PHE A 55 2.87 10.19 9.73
CA PHE A 55 2.56 9.45 10.96
C PHE A 55 1.19 8.79 10.90
N ASP A 56 0.16 9.48 10.39
CA ASP A 56 -1.17 8.89 10.22
C ASP A 56 -1.12 7.71 9.23
N ASN A 57 -0.43 7.88 8.09
CA ASN A 57 -0.21 6.81 7.11
C ASN A 57 0.74 5.69 7.59
N PHE A 58 1.42 5.84 8.73
CA PHE A 58 2.26 4.78 9.29
C PHE A 58 1.42 3.61 9.80
N PHE A 59 0.25 3.90 10.36
CA PHE A 59 -0.67 2.89 10.91
C PHE A 59 -1.69 2.37 9.88
N VAL A 60 -1.70 2.94 8.68
CA VAL A 60 -2.60 2.54 7.60
C VAL A 60 -2.08 1.28 6.91
N ASP A 61 -3.01 0.39 6.55
CA ASP A 61 -2.78 -0.86 5.84
C ASP A 61 -1.94 -0.68 4.56
N ASP A 62 -0.96 -1.55 4.36
CA ASP A 62 -0.03 -1.49 3.23
C ASP A 62 -0.75 -1.41 1.87
N ARG A 63 -1.94 -2.04 1.74
CA ARG A 63 -2.81 -2.01 0.54
C ARG A 63 -3.25 -0.61 0.13
N ILE A 64 -3.37 0.30 1.10
CA ILE A 64 -3.76 1.69 0.88
C ILE A 64 -2.51 2.57 0.75
N THR A 65 -1.43 2.21 1.45
CA THR A 65 -0.20 3.00 1.48
C THR A 65 0.56 3.04 0.16
N GLU A 66 0.34 2.07 -0.72
CA GLU A 66 0.92 2.07 -2.06
C GLU A 66 0.48 3.26 -2.91
N ASP A 67 -0.73 3.77 -2.67
CA ASP A 67 -1.29 4.94 -3.33
C ASP A 67 -1.30 6.18 -2.42
N ALA A 68 -0.82 6.04 -1.18
CA ALA A 68 -0.74 7.16 -0.26
C ALA A 68 0.11 8.29 -0.85
N ARG A 69 -0.39 9.51 -0.68
CA ARG A 69 0.24 10.75 -1.16
C ARG A 69 1.54 11.08 -0.42
N ALA A 70 1.85 10.37 0.66
CA ALA A 70 3.08 10.56 1.42
C ALA A 70 4.28 10.38 0.48
N GLY A 71 5.20 11.35 0.52
CA GLY A 71 6.31 11.47 -0.43
C GLY A 71 7.33 10.33 -0.32
N THR A 72 8.54 10.66 0.08
CA THR A 72 9.58 9.64 0.33
C THR A 72 9.30 8.96 1.67
N SER A 73 9.21 7.62 1.69
CA SER A 73 8.95 6.82 2.89
C SER A 73 9.98 5.70 3.04
N VAL A 74 10.44 5.45 4.26
CA VAL A 74 11.27 4.29 4.62
C VAL A 74 10.63 3.61 5.82
N ARG A 75 10.34 2.31 5.70
CA ARG A 75 9.78 1.47 6.76
C ARG A 75 10.73 0.32 7.04
N TRP A 76 11.08 0.14 8.30
CA TRP A 76 11.96 -0.92 8.76
C TRP A 76 11.24 -1.74 9.83
N TYR A 77 10.93 -2.98 9.48
CA TYR A 77 10.25 -3.96 10.33
C TYR A 77 11.29 -4.85 10.99
N ASN A 78 11.09 -5.13 12.27
CA ASN A 78 11.93 -6.02 13.06
C ASN A 78 10.99 -6.88 13.90
N ASP A 79 10.90 -8.15 13.54
CA ASP A 79 9.97 -9.09 14.13
C ASP A 79 10.74 -10.10 14.97
N PHE A 80 10.23 -10.37 16.18
CA PHE A 80 10.80 -11.33 17.13
C PHE A 80 9.69 -12.28 17.58
N ILE A 81 9.78 -13.55 17.21
CA ILE A 81 8.89 -14.60 17.72
C ILE A 81 9.64 -15.43 18.74
N TYR A 82 9.02 -15.61 19.91
CA TYR A 82 9.48 -16.55 20.91
C TYR A 82 8.53 -17.75 20.92
N SER A 83 9.03 -18.92 20.54
CA SER A 83 8.27 -20.17 20.58
C SER A 83 8.48 -20.89 21.91
N GLU A 84 7.47 -21.65 22.38
CA GLU A 84 7.55 -22.42 23.63
C GLU A 84 8.66 -23.52 23.65
N GLY A 85 9.44 -23.66 22.56
CA GLY A 85 10.63 -24.51 22.48
C GLY A 85 11.98 -23.80 22.73
N GLY A 86 11.98 -22.50 23.02
CA GLY A 86 13.19 -21.72 23.31
C GLY A 86 13.94 -21.20 22.09
N LEU A 87 13.37 -21.34 20.88
CA LEU A 87 13.89 -20.70 19.67
C LEU A 87 13.30 -19.29 19.56
N VAL A 88 14.18 -18.32 19.36
CA VAL A 88 13.83 -16.94 19.01
C VAL A 88 14.06 -16.78 17.52
N ASP A 89 12.97 -16.63 16.78
CA ASP A 89 13.01 -16.35 15.35
C ASP A 89 13.04 -14.84 15.16
N TYR A 90 13.97 -14.35 14.35
CA TYR A 90 14.16 -12.92 14.09
C TYR A 90 14.09 -12.65 12.59
N SER A 91 13.18 -11.76 12.21
CA SER A 91 13.00 -11.33 10.82
C SER A 91 13.13 -9.82 10.71
N THR A 92 13.74 -9.35 9.62
CA THR A 92 13.90 -7.92 9.36
C THR A 92 13.56 -7.59 7.90
N LYS A 93 12.71 -6.57 7.69
CA LYS A 93 12.24 -6.17 6.36
C LYS A 93 12.40 -4.65 6.19
N LEU A 94 12.93 -4.20 5.05
CA LEU A 94 13.12 -2.80 4.71
C LEU A 94 12.31 -2.48 3.45
N LYS A 95 11.33 -1.58 3.58
CA LYS A 95 10.57 -1.04 2.45
C LYS A 95 10.90 0.45 2.29
N ALA A 96 11.50 0.83 1.18
CA ALA A 96 11.79 2.23 0.85
C ALA A 96 11.08 2.63 -0.44
N ARG A 97 10.42 3.78 -0.43
CA ARG A 97 9.76 4.39 -1.60
C ARG A 97 10.24 5.82 -1.70
N LEU A 98 10.93 6.17 -2.77
CA LEU A 98 11.50 7.49 -2.97
C LEU A 98 10.76 8.16 -4.14
N HIS A 99 10.16 9.31 -3.88
CA HIS A 99 9.58 10.15 -4.93
C HIS A 99 10.72 10.86 -5.68
N LEU A 100 10.65 10.95 -7.02
CA LEU A 100 11.68 11.58 -7.84
C LEU A 100 11.21 12.95 -8.38
N PRO A 101 11.22 14.01 -7.56
CA PRO A 101 10.57 15.30 -7.88
C PRO A 101 11.20 16.03 -9.06
N PHE A 102 12.47 15.77 -9.36
CA PHE A 102 13.21 16.42 -10.46
C PHE A 102 12.97 15.76 -11.82
N VAL A 103 12.26 14.63 -11.88
CA VAL A 103 11.96 13.91 -13.12
C VAL A 103 10.46 13.99 -13.43
N SER A 104 9.62 13.53 -12.51
CA SER A 104 8.17 13.59 -12.63
C SER A 104 7.52 13.22 -11.31
N LYS A 105 6.39 13.87 -10.98
CA LYS A 105 5.57 13.50 -9.83
C LYS A 105 4.95 12.09 -9.93
N ARG A 106 5.01 11.47 -11.11
CA ARG A 106 4.43 10.16 -11.40
C ARG A 106 5.45 9.03 -11.29
N LEU A 107 6.75 9.34 -11.19
CA LEU A 107 7.81 8.34 -11.16
C LEU A 107 8.33 8.16 -9.72
N LYS A 108 8.33 6.91 -9.25
CA LYS A 108 8.77 6.50 -7.92
C LYS A 108 9.84 5.43 -8.04
N LEU A 109 10.90 5.55 -7.23
CA LEU A 109 11.84 4.46 -7.00
C LEU A 109 11.35 3.65 -5.80
N ILE A 110 11.27 2.34 -5.94
CA ILE A 110 10.84 1.44 -4.89
C ILE A 110 11.96 0.43 -4.59
N TYR A 111 12.13 0.11 -3.32
CA TYR A 111 13.02 -0.94 -2.84
C TYR A 111 12.29 -1.71 -1.76
N GLU A 112 12.28 -3.03 -1.89
CA GLU A 112 11.69 -3.94 -0.92
C GLU A 112 12.70 -5.04 -0.66
N SER A 113 13.18 -5.14 0.58
CA SER A 113 14.03 -6.25 1.01
C SER A 113 13.17 -7.39 1.53
N VAL A 114 13.65 -8.61 1.32
CA VAL A 114 12.99 -9.81 1.82
C VAL A 114 13.79 -10.44 2.94
N SER A 115 13.04 -10.94 3.91
CA SER A 115 13.52 -11.81 4.98
C SER A 115 13.17 -13.24 4.60
N ASP A 116 14.12 -14.16 4.75
CA ASP A 116 14.03 -15.56 4.31
C ASP A 116 13.00 -16.43 5.07
N GLU A 117 12.11 -15.84 5.88
CA GLU A 117 11.20 -16.60 6.74
C GLU A 117 9.74 -16.13 6.59
N GLU A 118 8.86 -17.10 6.31
CA GLU A 118 7.39 -17.02 6.23
C GLU A 118 6.81 -16.47 7.54
N PHE A 119 6.79 -15.15 7.69
CA PHE A 119 6.36 -14.50 8.92
C PHE A 119 5.04 -13.74 8.72
N LEU A 120 3.97 -14.39 9.18
CA LEU A 120 2.61 -13.87 9.43
C LEU A 120 2.05 -12.88 8.40
N ASP A 121 1.92 -13.32 7.16
CA ASP A 121 0.94 -12.74 6.25
C ASP A 121 -0.46 -13.19 6.68
N PHE A 122 -1.08 -12.46 7.61
CA PHE A 122 -2.51 -12.61 7.95
C PHE A 122 -3.43 -12.20 6.78
N PHE A 123 -2.86 -11.76 5.66
CA PHE A 123 -3.53 -11.49 4.40
C PHE A 123 -2.79 -12.26 3.30
N PRO A 124 -3.50 -12.88 2.35
CA PRO A 124 -2.86 -13.51 1.20
C PRO A 124 -2.28 -12.41 0.30
N GLN A 125 -1.10 -11.92 0.63
CA GLN A 125 -0.23 -11.35 -0.37
C GLN A 125 0.57 -12.53 -0.92
N ASP A 126 0.68 -12.62 -2.24
CA ASP A 126 1.54 -13.60 -2.89
C ASP A 126 2.99 -13.32 -2.48
N SER A 127 3.38 -13.85 -1.33
CA SER A 127 4.76 -14.03 -0.93
C SER A 127 5.30 -15.26 -1.66
N GLU A 128 5.21 -15.28 -2.99
CA GLU A 128 6.25 -16.00 -3.74
C GLU A 128 7.50 -15.14 -3.56
N GLU A 129 8.50 -15.71 -2.86
CA GLU A 129 9.88 -15.22 -2.68
C GLU A 129 10.22 -13.99 -3.55
N LEU A 130 9.84 -12.80 -3.08
CA LEU A 130 10.43 -11.60 -3.64
C LEU A 130 11.90 -11.68 -3.21
N GLU A 131 12.86 -11.80 -4.11
CA GLU A 131 14.22 -11.42 -3.73
C GLU A 131 14.23 -9.90 -3.51
N SER A 132 15.18 -9.37 -2.74
CA SER A 132 15.28 -7.92 -2.53
C SER A 132 15.21 -7.16 -3.87
N ALA A 133 14.11 -6.48 -4.15
CA ALA A 133 13.81 -5.96 -5.47
C ALA A 133 13.87 -4.42 -5.47
N LEU A 134 14.88 -3.88 -6.16
CA LEU A 134 14.88 -2.49 -6.59
C LEU A 134 14.00 -2.37 -7.85
N GLY A 135 13.11 -1.40 -7.89
CA GLY A 135 12.21 -1.18 -9.02
C GLY A 135 11.82 0.28 -9.24
N LEU A 136 11.25 0.53 -10.41
CA LEU A 136 10.67 1.79 -10.81
C LEU A 136 9.16 1.62 -10.96
N ARG A 137 8.40 2.56 -10.42
CA ARG A 137 6.95 2.61 -10.54
C ARG A 137 6.53 3.91 -11.21
N TYR A 138 5.61 3.80 -12.15
CA TYR A 138 4.99 4.90 -12.87
C TYR A 138 3.48 4.92 -12.61
N ASP A 139 3.01 5.99 -11.96
CA ASP A 139 1.59 6.23 -11.72
C ASP A 139 0.98 6.92 -12.96
N ALA A 140 0.43 6.11 -13.87
CA ALA A 140 -0.11 6.57 -15.15
C ALA A 140 -1.41 7.36 -14.97
N TYR A 141 -2.28 6.91 -14.07
CA TYR A 141 -3.57 7.53 -13.81
C TYR A 141 -3.93 7.39 -12.32
N ALA A 142 -4.45 8.45 -11.71
CA ALA A 142 -5.03 8.42 -10.38
C ALA A 142 -6.04 9.57 -10.31
N LYS A 143 -7.34 9.26 -10.40
CA LYS A 143 -8.40 10.26 -10.35
C LYS A 143 -9.72 9.64 -9.93
N GLY A 144 -10.40 10.33 -9.00
CA GLY A 144 -11.66 9.87 -8.44
C GLY A 144 -11.46 8.52 -7.75
N TYR A 145 -12.27 7.55 -8.15
CA TYR A 145 -12.30 6.23 -7.53
C TYR A 145 -11.30 5.24 -8.12
N SER A 146 -10.49 5.61 -9.12
CA SER A 146 -9.55 4.67 -9.75
C SER A 146 -8.12 5.16 -9.87
N SER A 147 -7.20 4.22 -9.78
CA SER A 147 -5.77 4.40 -10.05
C SER A 147 -5.25 3.28 -10.95
N PHE A 148 -4.25 3.62 -11.76
CA PHE A 148 -3.53 2.70 -12.63
C PHE A 148 -2.04 3.03 -12.57
N ASN A 149 -1.23 2.02 -12.27
CA ASN A 149 0.21 2.13 -12.21
C ASN A 149 0.90 0.95 -12.87
N ILE A 150 2.15 1.19 -13.29
CA ILE A 150 3.03 0.18 -13.87
C ILE A 150 4.31 0.16 -13.04
N LYS A 151 4.73 -1.03 -12.62
CA LYS A 151 5.93 -1.29 -11.83
C LYS A 151 6.86 -2.20 -12.62
N ALA A 152 8.16 -1.91 -12.61
CA ALA A 152 9.19 -2.75 -13.19
C ALA A 152 10.35 -2.89 -12.20
N THR A 153 10.80 -4.11 -11.94
CA THR A 153 11.88 -4.42 -10.99
C THR A 153 13.14 -4.91 -11.70
N LEU A 154 14.29 -4.84 -11.02
CA LEU A 154 15.58 -5.33 -11.53
C LEU A 154 15.64 -6.86 -11.62
N GLN A 155 14.96 -7.56 -10.70
CA GLN A 155 14.55 -8.93 -10.94
C GLN A 155 13.44 -8.85 -12.00
N PRO A 156 13.59 -9.46 -13.19
CA PRO A 156 12.77 -9.13 -14.36
C PRO A 156 11.30 -9.49 -14.13
N ARG A 157 10.58 -8.53 -13.56
CA ARG A 157 9.15 -8.54 -13.31
C ARG A 157 8.59 -7.18 -13.69
N ILE A 158 7.55 -7.23 -14.51
CA ILE A 158 6.75 -6.06 -14.89
C ILE A 158 5.34 -6.33 -14.42
N GLU A 159 4.74 -5.38 -13.73
CA GLU A 159 3.42 -5.50 -13.15
C GLU A 159 2.60 -4.26 -13.47
N ALA A 160 1.39 -4.46 -13.99
CA ALA A 160 0.39 -3.43 -14.14
C ALA A 160 -0.68 -3.63 -13.06
N ARG A 161 -0.99 -2.58 -12.31
CA ARG A 161 -2.03 -2.61 -11.28
C ARG A 161 -3.11 -1.59 -11.59
N TYR A 162 -4.35 -2.05 -11.59
CA TYR A 162 -5.54 -1.22 -11.56
C TYR A 162 -6.21 -1.34 -10.20
N LEU A 163 -6.55 -0.20 -9.59
CA LEU A 163 -7.30 -0.13 -8.34
C LEU A 163 -8.57 0.66 -8.58
N PHE A 164 -9.69 0.17 -8.05
CA PHE A 164 -10.95 0.88 -7.97
C PHE A 164 -11.46 0.84 -6.53
N THR A 165 -11.57 1.99 -5.88
CA THR A 165 -12.09 2.15 -4.51
C THR A 165 -13.32 3.05 -4.54
N TYR A 166 -14.47 2.52 -4.18
CA TYR A 166 -15.74 3.23 -4.24
C TYR A 166 -16.46 3.22 -2.89
N PRO A 167 -16.77 4.39 -2.30
CA PRO A 167 -17.60 4.49 -1.12
C PRO A 167 -19.05 4.21 -1.50
N LEU A 168 -19.58 3.06 -1.08
CA LEU A 168 -20.98 2.71 -1.32
C LEU A 168 -21.91 3.54 -0.44
N THR A 169 -21.48 3.81 0.79
CA THR A 169 -22.12 4.70 1.77
C THR A 169 -21.04 5.46 2.56
N THR A 170 -21.43 6.21 3.59
CA THR A 170 -20.49 6.80 4.56
C THR A 170 -19.72 5.75 5.36
N ASP A 171 -20.29 4.56 5.50
CA ASP A 171 -19.79 3.51 6.40
C ASP A 171 -19.31 2.26 5.65
N ALA A 172 -19.53 2.20 4.33
CA ALA A 172 -19.20 1.04 3.50
C ALA A 172 -18.31 1.42 2.32
N VAL A 173 -17.19 0.73 2.17
CA VAL A 173 -16.22 0.93 1.09
C VAL A 173 -16.00 -0.39 0.35
N PHE A 174 -16.14 -0.34 -0.97
CA PHE A 174 -15.80 -1.42 -1.86
C PHE A 174 -14.46 -1.17 -2.53
N ARG A 175 -13.63 -2.20 -2.65
CA ARG A 175 -12.36 -2.14 -3.37
C ARG A 175 -12.21 -3.32 -4.31
N LEU A 176 -11.76 -3.03 -5.52
CA LEU A 176 -11.32 -4.01 -6.51
C LEU A 176 -9.90 -3.68 -6.91
N THR A 177 -9.00 -4.65 -6.79
CA THR A 177 -7.63 -4.56 -7.31
C THR A 177 -7.43 -5.62 -8.37
N GLN A 178 -6.94 -5.20 -9.54
CA GLN A 178 -6.51 -6.10 -10.59
C GLN A 178 -5.02 -5.93 -10.81
N ARG A 179 -4.27 -7.01 -10.76
CA ARG A 179 -2.84 -7.06 -11.06
C ARG A 179 -2.62 -8.01 -12.22
N VAL A 180 -1.83 -7.58 -13.18
CA VAL A 180 -1.31 -8.45 -14.24
C VAL A 180 0.20 -8.28 -14.22
N TYR A 181 0.93 -9.39 -14.16
CA TYR A 181 2.38 -9.35 -14.13
C TYR A 181 3.00 -10.38 -15.07
N GLN A 182 4.19 -10.03 -15.52
CA GLN A 182 5.10 -10.95 -16.19
C GLN A 182 6.33 -11.06 -15.32
N GLU A 183 6.67 -12.27 -14.87
CA GLU A 183 7.88 -12.55 -14.11
C GLU A 183 8.64 -13.69 -14.79
N LYS A 184 9.85 -13.40 -15.28
CA LYS A 184 10.64 -14.36 -16.08
C LYS A 184 9.78 -14.95 -17.23
N GLN A 185 9.40 -16.23 -17.15
CA GLN A 185 8.57 -16.94 -18.14
C GLN A 185 7.11 -17.15 -17.69
N GLU A 186 6.73 -16.63 -16.53
CA GLU A 186 5.40 -16.79 -15.96
C GLU A 186 4.60 -15.50 -16.15
N THR A 187 3.39 -15.64 -16.69
CA THR A 187 2.40 -14.58 -16.73
C THR A 187 1.36 -14.87 -15.66
N GLY A 188 1.14 -13.91 -14.76
CA GLY A 188 0.16 -14.02 -13.69
C GLY A 188 -0.89 -12.92 -13.75
N GLU A 189 -2.09 -13.26 -13.30
CA GLU A 189 -3.21 -12.36 -13.12
C GLU A 189 -3.80 -12.59 -11.73
N ILE A 190 -4.02 -11.50 -11.00
CA ILE A 190 -4.58 -11.52 -9.67
C ILE A 190 -5.71 -10.53 -9.57
N SER A 191 -6.82 -10.99 -9.02
CA SER A 191 -8.01 -10.22 -8.67
C SER A 191 -8.23 -10.25 -7.17
N ASP A 192 -8.22 -9.07 -6.55
CA ASP A 192 -8.55 -8.86 -5.14
C ASP A 192 -9.85 -8.07 -5.03
N ILE A 193 -10.78 -8.54 -4.20
CA ILE A 193 -12.03 -7.86 -3.88
C ILE A 193 -12.12 -7.69 -2.37
N ASP A 194 -12.21 -6.44 -1.91
CA ASP A 194 -12.42 -6.12 -0.51
C ASP A 194 -13.74 -5.38 -0.29
N PHE A 195 -14.34 -5.64 0.87
CA PHE A 195 -15.49 -4.92 1.39
C PHE A 195 -15.26 -4.58 2.85
N ASP A 196 -15.22 -3.28 3.14
CA ASP A 196 -15.06 -2.73 4.48
C ASP A 196 -16.38 -2.10 4.92
N LEU A 197 -16.89 -2.50 6.09
CA LEU A 197 -18.13 -1.98 6.67
C LEU A 197 -17.90 -1.59 8.13
N SER A 198 -18.01 -0.29 8.41
CA SER A 198 -18.14 0.20 9.78
C SER A 198 -19.55 -0.11 10.27
N LEU A 199 -19.64 -0.94 11.31
CA LEU A 199 -20.91 -1.28 11.96
C LEU A 199 -21.25 -0.26 13.07
N SER A 200 -20.22 0.35 13.66
CA SER A 200 -20.27 1.52 14.53
C SER A 200 -18.89 2.17 14.62
N ASP A 201 -18.77 3.24 15.41
CA ASP A 201 -17.50 3.92 15.70
C ASP A 201 -16.39 3.00 16.27
N ASP A 202 -16.76 1.83 16.81
CA ASP A 202 -15.84 0.89 17.46
C ASP A 202 -15.68 -0.45 16.70
N PHE A 203 -16.49 -0.70 15.66
CA PHE A 203 -16.57 -2.00 15.01
C PHE A 203 -16.40 -1.90 13.49
N LEU A 204 -15.39 -2.62 12.97
CA LEU A 204 -15.13 -2.76 11.54
C LEU A 204 -15.25 -4.23 11.13
N ALA A 205 -16.15 -4.51 10.19
CA ALA A 205 -16.23 -5.79 9.50
C ALA A 205 -15.51 -5.69 8.15
N ARG A 206 -14.53 -6.57 7.92
CA ARG A 206 -13.79 -6.64 6.66
C ARG A 206 -13.95 -8.01 6.04
N TRP A 207 -14.38 -8.02 4.78
CA TRP A 207 -14.39 -9.20 3.93
C TRP A 207 -13.39 -9.00 2.79
N SER A 208 -12.59 -10.03 2.53
CA SER A 208 -11.61 -10.04 1.44
C SER A 208 -11.68 -11.34 0.68
N SER A 209 -11.61 -11.25 -0.65
CA SER A 209 -11.56 -12.40 -1.55
C SER A 209 -10.48 -12.19 -2.59
N PHE A 210 -9.75 -13.25 -2.85
CA PHE A 210 -8.60 -13.29 -3.76
C PHE A 210 -8.80 -14.41 -4.78
N ALA A 211 -8.45 -14.12 -6.03
CA ALA A 211 -8.31 -15.11 -7.09
C ALA A 211 -7.05 -14.83 -7.91
N GLY A 212 -6.20 -15.84 -8.06
CA GLY A 212 -4.96 -15.78 -8.84
C GLY A 212 -4.94 -16.85 -9.92
N TYR A 213 -4.42 -16.49 -11.09
CA TYR A 213 -4.20 -17.35 -12.24
C TYR A 213 -2.79 -17.14 -12.78
N ASN A 214 -2.00 -18.20 -12.84
CA ASN A 214 -0.64 -18.17 -13.39
C ASN A 214 -0.53 -19.16 -14.56
N ASP A 215 0.10 -18.72 -15.64
CA ASP A 215 0.45 -19.57 -16.79
C ASP A 215 1.93 -19.42 -17.17
N ASP A 216 2.52 -20.54 -17.60
CA ASP A 216 3.89 -20.56 -18.09
C ASP A 216 3.85 -20.29 -19.59
N LEU A 217 4.55 -19.25 -20.05
CA LEU A 217 4.84 -19.09 -21.46
C LEU A 217 5.78 -20.20 -21.90
N LYS A 218 5.21 -21.35 -22.28
CA LYS A 218 5.95 -22.43 -22.96
C LYS A 218 6.35 -21.93 -24.35
N GLY A 219 7.61 -21.50 -24.46
CA GLY A 219 8.34 -21.47 -25.73
C GLY A 219 8.77 -22.86 -26.14
#